data_AF-A0A7C1XWQ9-F1
#
_entry.id   AF-A0A7C1XWQ9-F1
#
_cell.length_a   1.000
_cell.length_b   1.000
_cell.length_c   1.000
_cell.angle_alpha   90.00
_cell.angle_beta   90.00
_cell.angle_gamma   90.00
#
_symmetry.space_group_name_H-M   'P 1'
#
loop_
_entity.id
_entity.type
_entity.pdbx_description
1 polymer ?
#
loop_
_entity_poly.entity_id
_entity_poly.type
_entity_poly.pdbx_seq_one_letter_code
_entity_poly.pdbx_strand_id
1 'polypeptide(L)'
;TLAEEKNLFERLSKVSAAADKAIADEKFEEAMVHLATLRPAIDAFFENKVRVNSDDKAERLNRLRLLARIRDTMNRVADFSKIEG
;
A
#
# COMPACT_ATOMS: atom_id res chain seq x y z
N THR A 1 -17.34 -7.52 3.86
CA THR A 1 -16.02 -6.89 3.65
C THR A 1 -15.84 -5.82 4.68
N LEU A 2 -14.79 -5.93 5.50
CA LEU A 2 -14.49 -4.97 6.57
C LEU A 2 -14.32 -3.56 5.99
N ALA A 3 -14.81 -2.53 6.71
CA ALA A 3 -14.73 -1.13 6.26
C ALA A 3 -13.27 -0.69 6.06
N GLU A 4 -12.37 -1.27 6.84
CA GLU A 4 -10.93 -1.09 6.86
C GLU A 4 -10.28 -1.62 5.58
N GLU A 5 -10.69 -2.79 5.08
CA GLU A 5 -10.20 -3.35 3.82
C GLU A 5 -10.52 -2.42 2.65
N LYS A 6 -11.74 -1.86 2.64
CA LYS A 6 -12.15 -0.89 1.62
C LYS A 6 -11.38 0.41 1.74
N ASN A 7 -11.25 0.95 2.97
CA ASN A 7 -10.51 2.19 3.21
C ASN A 7 -9.04 2.06 2.79
N LEU A 8 -8.40 0.95 3.16
CA LEU A 8 -7.02 0.65 2.79
C LEU A 8 -6.89 0.53 1.27
N PHE A 9 -7.80 -0.18 0.60
CA PHE A 9 -7.78 -0.30 -0.86
C PHE A 9 -7.90 1.05 -1.59
N GLU A 10 -8.83 1.89 -1.16
CA GLU A 10 -9.06 3.21 -1.75
C GLU A 10 -7.85 4.12 -1.57
N ARG A 11 -7.28 4.17 -0.36
CA ARG A 11 -6.06 4.94 -0.08
C ARG A 11 -4.87 4.42 -0.87
N LEU A 12 -4.66 3.10 -0.88
CA LEU A 12 -3.58 2.46 -1.62
C LEU A 12 -3.67 2.78 -3.12
N SER A 13 -4.88 2.76 -3.69
CA SER A 13 -5.09 3.07 -5.11
C SER A 13 -4.74 4.53 -5.42
N LYS A 14 -5.19 5.48 -4.59
CA LYS A 14 -4.91 6.92 -4.77
C LYS A 14 -3.42 7.22 -4.61
N VAL A 15 -2.80 6.71 -3.54
CA VAL A 15 -1.39 6.93 -3.24
C VAL A 15 -0.50 6.30 -4.30
N SER A 16 -0.81 5.08 -4.76
CA SER A 16 -0.02 4.44 -5.83
C SER A 16 -0.04 5.29 -7.11
N ALA A 17 -1.20 5.83 -7.51
CA ALA A 17 -1.29 6.69 -8.68
C ALA A 17 -0.51 8.00 -8.52
N ALA A 18 -0.54 8.61 -7.32
CA ALA A 18 0.21 9.83 -7.01
C ALA A 18 1.73 9.58 -7.00
N ALA A 19 2.17 8.49 -6.37
CA ALA A 19 3.57 8.08 -6.36
C ALA A 19 4.08 7.78 -7.77
N ASP A 20 3.30 7.06 -8.59
CA ASP A 20 3.65 6.75 -9.99
C ASP A 20 3.86 8.01 -10.82
N LYS A 21 2.98 9.01 -10.63
CA LYS A 21 3.12 10.29 -11.30
C LYS A 21 4.36 11.05 -10.83
N ALA A 22 4.59 11.12 -9.53
CA ALA A 22 5.76 11.78 -8.96
C ALA A 22 7.06 11.12 -9.43
N ILE A 23 7.11 9.79 -9.51
CA ILE A 23 8.25 9.03 -10.06
C ILE A 23 8.47 9.38 -11.54
N ALA A 24 7.41 9.41 -12.35
CA ALA A 24 7.50 9.73 -13.78
C ALA A 24 7.98 11.18 -14.02
N ASP A 25 7.70 12.09 -13.08
CA ASP A 25 8.15 13.47 -13.08
C ASP A 25 9.52 13.65 -12.38
N GLU A 26 10.21 12.57 -12.00
CA GLU A 26 11.48 12.57 -11.25
C GLU A 26 11.42 13.26 -9.87
N LYS A 27 10.22 13.38 -9.29
CA LYS A 27 9.96 13.98 -7.97
C LYS A 27 9.94 12.91 -6.87
N PHE A 28 11.10 12.33 -6.59
CA PHE A 28 11.19 11.17 -5.70
C PHE A 28 10.84 11.46 -4.23
N GLU A 29 11.21 12.64 -3.73
CA GLU A 29 10.81 13.08 -2.38
C GLU A 29 9.28 13.17 -2.26
N GLU A 30 8.60 13.67 -3.30
CA GLU A 30 7.14 13.75 -3.34
C GLU A 30 6.52 12.35 -3.36
N ALA A 31 7.08 11.42 -4.13
CA ALA A 31 6.65 10.03 -4.14
C ALA A 31 6.75 9.39 -2.74
N MET A 32 7.86 9.63 -2.02
CA MET A 32 8.06 9.14 -0.66
C MET A 32 7.06 9.74 0.34
N VAL A 33 6.75 11.04 0.22
CA VAL A 33 5.72 11.70 1.03
C VAL A 33 4.35 11.07 0.79
N HIS A 34 3.97 10.85 -0.47
CA HIS A 34 2.70 10.19 -0.80
C HIS A 34 2.62 8.79 -0.17
N LEU A 35 3.67 7.99 -0.31
CA LEU A 35 3.73 6.64 0.28
C LEU A 35 3.62 6.66 1.80
N ALA A 36 4.27 7.61 2.48
CA ALA A 36 4.22 7.74 3.93
C ALA A 36 2.79 7.94 4.45
N THR A 37 1.90 8.56 3.67
CA THR A 37 0.49 8.76 4.04
C THR A 37 -0.32 7.46 4.14
N LEU A 38 0.20 6.33 3.64
CA LEU A 38 -0.44 5.02 3.80
C LEU A 38 -0.32 4.46 5.21
N ARG A 39 0.70 4.88 5.97
CA ARG A 39 1.01 4.28 7.27
C ARG A 39 -0.19 4.21 8.23
N PRO A 40 -0.97 5.29 8.45
CA PRO A 40 -2.12 5.22 9.34
C PRO A 40 -3.22 4.24 8.89
N ALA A 41 -3.40 4.07 7.58
CA ALA A 41 -4.40 3.15 7.04
C ALA A 41 -3.97 1.68 7.16
N ILE A 42 -2.67 1.43 7.05
CA ILE A 42 -2.08 0.13 7.29
C ILE A 42 -2.21 -0.22 8.78
N ASP A 43 -1.86 0.71 9.68
CA ASP A 43 -1.96 0.49 11.12
C ASP A 43 -3.42 0.21 11.53
N ALA A 44 -4.38 1.02 11.07
CA ALA A 44 -5.82 0.82 11.33
C ALA A 44 -6.33 -0.53 10.79
N PHE A 45 -5.81 -1.01 9.65
CA PHE A 45 -6.15 -2.33 9.13
C PHE A 45 -5.70 -3.46 10.07
N PHE A 46 -4.57 -3.32 10.77
CA PHE A 46 -4.07 -4.34 11.68
C PHE A 46 -4.64 -4.25 13.11
N GLU A 47 -5.03 -3.06 13.57
CA GLU A 47 -5.56 -2.85 14.93
C GLU A 47 -6.97 -3.45 15.12
N ASN A 48 -7.81 -3.47 14.08
CA ASN A 48 -9.23 -3.83 14.19
C ASN A 48 -9.52 -5.35 14.21
N LYS A 49 -8.68 -6.14 14.90
CA LYS A 49 -8.77 -7.62 14.99
C LYS A 49 -8.75 -8.33 13.63
N VAL A 50 -8.29 -7.68 12.57
CA VAL A 50 -8.21 -8.27 11.24
C VAL A 50 -7.09 -9.31 11.23
N ARG A 51 -7.48 -10.59 11.25
CA ARG A 51 -6.52 -11.69 11.13
C ARG A 51 -6.20 -11.91 9.66
N VAL A 52 -4.98 -11.60 9.21
CA VAL A 52 -4.57 -11.81 7.80
C VAL A 52 -4.86 -13.25 7.36
N ASN A 53 -4.49 -14.21 8.21
CA ASN A 53 -4.86 -15.61 8.06
C ASN A 53 -6.26 -15.84 8.62
N SER A 54 -7.28 -15.28 7.96
CA SER A 54 -8.69 -15.58 8.28
C SER A 54 -8.97 -17.06 8.05
N ASP A 55 -9.87 -17.65 8.84
CA ASP A 55 -10.38 -19.01 8.59
C ASP A 55 -11.23 -19.03 7.30
N ASP A 56 -11.89 -17.91 6.99
CA ASP A 56 -12.56 -17.69 5.73
C ASP A 56 -11.55 -17.55 4.57
N LYS A 57 -11.69 -18.42 3.56
CA LYS A 57 -10.77 -18.45 2.41
C LYS A 57 -10.85 -17.19 1.55
N ALA A 58 -12.04 -16.63 1.36
CA ALA A 58 -12.25 -15.45 0.53
C ALA A 58 -11.66 -14.20 1.21
N GLU A 59 -11.86 -14.05 2.52
CA GLU A 59 -11.25 -12.98 3.30
C GLU A 59 -9.72 -13.08 3.30
N ARG A 60 -9.18 -14.28 3.58
CA ARG A 60 -7.74 -14.51 3.57
C ARG A 60 -7.13 -14.14 2.22
N LEU A 61 -7.76 -14.56 1.12
CA LEU A 61 -7.31 -14.22 -0.23
C LEU A 61 -7.33 -12.71 -0.49
N ASN A 62 -8.40 -12.01 -0.06
CA ASN A 62 -8.50 -10.57 -0.21
C ASN A 62 -7.38 -9.84 0.56
N ARG A 63 -7.13 -10.24 1.81
CA ARG A 63 -6.10 -9.63 2.67
C ARG A 63 -4.70 -9.88 2.12
N LEU A 64 -4.40 -11.10 1.66
CA LEU A 64 -3.12 -11.39 1.02
C LEU A 64 -2.89 -10.57 -0.25
N ARG A 65 -3.94 -10.34 -1.06
CA ARG A 65 -3.86 -9.46 -2.23
C ARG A 65 -3.60 -8.00 -1.84
N LEU A 66 -4.24 -7.51 -0.79
CA LEU A 66 -3.97 -6.16 -0.26
C LEU A 66 -2.51 -6.03 0.19
N LEU A 67 -1.98 -7.00 0.94
CA LEU A 67 -0.59 -6.98 1.39
C LEU A 67 0.40 -7.08 0.23
N ALA A 68 0.13 -7.93 -0.76
CA ALA A 68 0.96 -8.01 -1.97
C ALA A 68 0.99 -6.65 -2.69
N ARG A 69 -0.15 -5.99 -2.84
CA ARG A 69 -0.22 -4.68 -3.49
C ARG A 69 0.51 -3.60 -2.69
N ILE A 70 0.42 -3.59 -1.36
CA ILE A 70 1.21 -2.67 -0.52
C ILE A 70 2.70 -2.86 -0.78
N ARG A 71 3.18 -4.11 -0.73
CA ARG A 71 4.58 -4.45 -1.00
C ARG A 71 5.00 -3.98 -2.39
N ASP A 72 4.19 -4.25 -3.40
CA ASP A 72 4.52 -3.89 -4.79
C ASP A 72 4.59 -2.35 -4.94
N THR A 73 3.68 -1.60 -4.33
CA THR A 73 3.72 -0.13 -4.31
C THR A 73 4.98 0.41 -3.62
N MET A 74 5.40 -0.16 -2.48
CA MET A 74 6.61 0.27 -1.78
C MET A 74 7.89 -0.10 -2.54
N ASN A 75 7.92 -1.28 -3.17
CA ASN A 75 9.05 -1.74 -3.97
C ASN A 75 9.31 -0.85 -5.17
N ARG A 76 8.28 -0.24 -5.76
CA ARG A 76 8.45 0.64 -6.93
C ARG A 76 9.30 1.86 -6.63
N VAL A 77 9.25 2.39 -5.42
CA VAL A 77 10.16 3.48 -5.02
C VAL A 77 11.51 2.92 -4.56
N ALA A 78 11.54 1.74 -3.95
CA ALA A 78 12.79 1.08 -3.54
C ALA A 78 13.63 0.51 -4.70
N ASP A 79 13.06 0.29 -5.89
CA ASP A 79 13.83 -0.16 -7.05
C ASP A 79 14.67 0.99 -7.65
N PHE A 80 14.22 2.24 -7.52
CA PHE A 80 15.00 3.42 -7.93
C PHE A 80 16.21 3.67 -7.03
N SER A 81 16.18 3.26 -5.75
CA SER A 81 17.36 3.38 -4.88
C SER A 81 18.52 2.47 -5.30
N LYS A 82 18.33 1.59 -6.29
CA LYS A 82 19.38 0.79 -6.92
C LYS A 82 19.92 1.36 -8.22
N ILE A 83 19.27 2.38 -8.79
CA ILE A 83 19.67 3.03 -10.04
C ILE A 83 20.55 4.26 -9.77
N GLU A 84 20.54 4.80 -8.54
CA GLU A 84 21.51 5.80 -8.09
C GLU A 84 22.75 5.13 -7.48
N GLY A 85 23.75 4.93 -8.34
CA GLY A 85 25.13 4.56 -8.01
C GLY A 85 26.09 5.20 -9.00
#